data_AF-A0A1A9ALA7-F1
#
_entry.id   AF-A0A1A9ALA7-F1
#
_cell.length_a   1.000
_cell.length_b   1.000
_cell.length_c   1.000
_cell.angle_alpha   90.00
_cell.angle_beta   90.00
_cell.angle_gamma   90.00
#
_symmetry.space_group_name_H-M   'P 1'
#
loop_
_entity.id
_entity.type
_entity.pdbx_description
1 polymer ?
#
loop_
_entity_poly.entity_id
_entity_poly.type
_entity_poly.pdbx_seq_one_letter_code
_entity_poly.pdbx_strand_id
1 'polypeptide(L)'
;MDGQGEKKEITYDTVDKFYLNNINTNMSIAEYAALSPIHDIKSKCESILTNNNSNHNFNILCLTLLSYFKLSTNPGSSKNPDNYCGYANYWLNNKVRKNNGELEEYASNFFEVFSSSAYIDFVGSECKKYIYNLGEDKFKKMNILFTYYNDYNKFLMNKMSKPDLSCTYAQNCATIYKDNIMKCSTLEDEFCTKLRDFKDTLMEQLKSLRICAAQQELILSIDRTMAESSSQKQSEESTPASTISASTFGTTMGVPLILLLLYKFTPFGSWLSPQIGNIKNRFNIADNEQNESLFNYSELNSSNEQYNVPYNIIGN
;
A
#
# COMPACT_ATOMS: atom_id res chain seq x y z
N MET A 1 3.99 -9.54 -33.83
CA MET A 1 2.78 -9.35 -33.02
C MET A 1 2.81 -10.40 -31.92
N ASP A 2 3.34 -10.05 -30.76
CA ASP A 2 2.97 -10.54 -29.43
C ASP A 2 4.02 -10.02 -28.45
N GLY A 3 3.62 -9.18 -27.52
CA GLY A 3 4.54 -8.50 -26.61
C GLY A 3 3.88 -7.46 -25.73
N GLN A 4 2.55 -7.50 -25.58
CA GLN A 4 1.88 -6.79 -24.50
C GLN A 4 2.13 -7.62 -23.24
N GLY A 5 3.31 -7.43 -22.64
CA GLY A 5 3.68 -8.12 -21.41
C GLY A 5 2.59 -7.94 -20.36
N GLU A 6 2.20 -9.03 -19.71
CA GLU A 6 1.13 -9.05 -18.72
C GLU A 6 1.42 -8.00 -17.63
N LYS A 7 0.46 -7.08 -17.43
CA LYS A 7 0.57 -6.06 -16.37
C LYS A 7 0.67 -6.77 -15.03
N LYS A 8 1.58 -6.31 -14.17
CA LYS A 8 1.70 -6.85 -12.82
C LYS A 8 0.62 -6.23 -11.95
N GLU A 9 -0.21 -7.09 -11.38
CA GLU A 9 -1.24 -6.63 -10.46
C GLU A 9 -0.64 -6.02 -9.18
N ILE A 10 -1.08 -4.80 -8.88
CA ILE A 10 -0.87 -4.14 -7.60
C ILE A 10 -2.07 -4.44 -6.70
N THR A 11 -1.82 -5.05 -5.53
CA THR A 11 -2.85 -5.44 -4.56
C THR A 11 -2.81 -4.52 -3.34
N TYR A 12 -3.85 -4.58 -2.50
CA TYR A 12 -3.87 -3.82 -1.24
C TYR A 12 -2.83 -4.32 -0.22
N ASP A 13 -2.33 -5.54 -0.41
CA ASP A 13 -1.32 -6.14 0.47
C ASP A 13 0.06 -5.52 0.42
N THR A 14 0.33 -4.65 -0.57
CA THR A 14 1.62 -3.97 -0.70
C THR A 14 1.63 -2.55 -0.12
N VAL A 15 0.51 -2.05 0.39
CA VAL A 15 0.37 -0.65 0.84
C VAL A 15 1.30 -0.29 2.00
N ASP A 16 1.44 -1.19 2.96
CA ASP A 16 2.38 -1.05 4.08
C ASP A 16 3.83 -0.93 3.60
N LYS A 17 4.18 -1.63 2.51
CA LYS A 17 5.51 -1.58 1.88
C LYS A 17 5.73 -0.30 1.07
N PHE A 18 4.66 0.32 0.57
CA PHE A 18 4.74 1.63 -0.11
C PHE A 18 5.18 2.72 0.86
N TYR A 19 4.76 2.65 2.12
CA TYR A 19 5.16 3.62 3.14
C TYR A 19 6.67 3.68 3.34
N LEU A 20 7.36 2.53 3.37
CA LEU A 20 8.83 2.49 3.46
C LEU A 20 9.49 3.23 2.28
N ASN A 21 8.94 3.06 1.07
CA ASN A 21 9.44 3.75 -0.12
C ASN A 21 9.10 5.25 -0.16
N ASN A 22 8.03 5.66 0.52
CA ASN A 22 7.73 7.07 0.77
C ASN A 22 8.76 7.68 1.74
N ILE A 23 9.03 7.03 2.88
CA ILE A 23 9.98 7.53 3.89
C ILE A 23 11.41 7.58 3.37
N ASN A 24 11.83 6.62 2.53
CA ASN A 24 13.20 6.58 2.01
C ASN A 24 13.58 7.81 1.17
N THR A 25 12.68 8.79 0.98
CA THR A 25 12.87 10.07 0.29
C THR A 25 13.27 9.97 -1.18
N ASN A 26 13.54 8.77 -1.70
CA ASN A 26 13.93 8.54 -3.09
C ASN A 26 12.98 9.23 -4.07
N MET A 27 11.67 9.21 -3.80
CA MET A 27 10.70 9.89 -4.65
C MET A 27 10.79 11.41 -4.54
N SER A 28 10.95 11.97 -3.34
CA SER A 28 11.17 13.41 -3.15
C SER A 28 12.49 13.89 -3.75
N ILE A 29 13.56 13.10 -3.63
CA ILE A 29 14.84 13.35 -4.29
C ILE A 29 14.67 13.30 -5.80
N ALA A 30 13.91 12.33 -6.32
CA ALA A 30 13.62 12.22 -7.74
C ALA A 30 12.80 13.40 -8.27
N GLU A 31 11.81 13.88 -7.51
CA GLU A 31 11.03 15.08 -7.84
C GLU A 31 11.93 16.32 -7.93
N TYR A 32 12.89 16.46 -7.00
CA TYR A 32 13.88 17.53 -7.06
C TYR A 32 14.83 17.38 -8.25
N ALA A 33 15.35 16.17 -8.49
CA ALA A 33 16.25 15.87 -9.60
C ALA A 33 15.60 16.10 -10.97
N ALA A 34 14.28 15.97 -11.09
CA ALA A 34 13.56 16.23 -12.34
C ALA A 34 13.60 17.71 -12.76
N LEU A 35 13.89 18.64 -11.83
CA LEU A 35 14.04 20.07 -12.14
C LEU A 35 15.39 20.40 -12.81
N SER A 36 16.40 19.57 -12.58
CA SER A 36 17.73 19.67 -13.20
C SER A 36 18.22 18.28 -13.61
N PRO A 37 17.60 17.67 -14.64
CA PRO A 37 17.84 16.28 -14.98
C PRO A 37 19.23 16.11 -15.61
N ILE A 38 19.94 15.05 -15.21
CA ILE A 38 21.17 14.65 -15.89
C ILE A 38 20.87 14.29 -17.36
N HIS A 39 21.85 14.52 -18.25
CA HIS A 39 21.70 14.35 -19.69
C HIS A 39 21.10 12.99 -20.10
N ASP A 40 21.56 11.91 -19.47
CA ASP A 40 21.09 10.54 -19.75
C ASP A 40 19.58 10.37 -19.47
N ILE A 41 19.09 10.85 -18.31
CA ILE A 41 17.67 10.76 -17.95
C ILE A 41 16.82 11.64 -18.87
N LYS A 42 17.32 12.85 -19.18
CA LYS A 42 16.65 13.79 -20.09
C LYS A 42 16.45 13.19 -21.48
N SER A 43 17.53 12.72 -22.10
CA SER A 43 17.49 12.14 -23.45
C SER A 43 16.59 10.90 -23.53
N LYS A 44 16.60 10.05 -22.50
CA LYS A 44 15.69 8.91 -22.40
C LYS A 44 14.24 9.34 -22.32
N CYS A 45 13.94 10.35 -21.50
CA CYS A 45 12.59 10.84 -21.37
C CYS A 45 12.06 11.46 -22.66
N GLU A 46 12.89 12.25 -23.36
CA GLU A 46 12.58 12.78 -24.69
C GLU A 46 12.29 11.65 -25.70
N SER A 47 13.03 10.53 -25.61
CA SER A 47 12.83 9.33 -26.44
C SER A 47 11.54 8.56 -26.08
N ILE A 48 11.12 8.58 -24.81
CA ILE A 48 9.85 7.98 -24.38
C ILE A 48 8.66 8.81 -24.87
N LEU A 49 8.80 10.14 -24.88
CA LEU A 49 7.70 11.07 -25.16
C LEU A 49 7.63 11.54 -26.62
N THR A 50 8.47 11.03 -27.53
CA THR A 50 8.74 11.60 -28.86
C THR A 50 7.53 11.78 -29.79
N ASN A 51 6.39 11.14 -29.50
CA ASN A 51 5.16 11.24 -30.31
C ASN A 51 3.99 11.97 -29.63
N ASN A 52 4.15 12.42 -28.38
CA ASN A 52 3.12 13.16 -27.66
C ASN A 52 3.58 14.61 -27.55
N ASN A 53 2.80 15.53 -28.13
CA ASN A 53 2.98 16.99 -27.97
C ASN A 53 3.46 17.28 -26.55
N SER A 54 4.65 17.87 -26.44
CA SER A 54 5.46 18.01 -25.24
C SER A 54 4.70 18.67 -24.09
N ASN A 55 3.84 17.91 -23.42
CA ASN A 55 3.18 18.36 -22.21
C ASN A 55 4.28 18.46 -21.16
N HIS A 56 4.59 19.68 -20.75
CA HIS A 56 5.60 19.96 -19.73
C HIS A 56 5.41 19.06 -18.49
N ASN A 57 4.16 18.78 -18.11
CA ASN A 57 3.85 17.91 -16.99
C ASN A 57 4.26 16.45 -17.25
N PHE A 58 4.09 15.93 -18.47
CA PHE A 58 4.52 14.57 -18.82
C PHE A 58 6.04 14.44 -18.79
N ASN A 59 6.75 15.47 -19.26
CA ASN A 59 8.19 15.50 -19.16
C ASN A 59 8.64 15.41 -17.70
N ILE A 60 8.08 16.23 -16.81
CA ILE A 60 8.41 16.20 -15.37
C ILE A 60 8.08 14.83 -14.74
N LEU A 61 6.91 14.24 -15.03
CA LEU A 61 6.53 12.92 -14.53
C LEU A 61 7.51 11.83 -14.98
N CYS A 62 7.87 11.82 -16.26
CA CYS A 62 8.78 10.86 -16.83
C CYS A 62 10.21 11.01 -16.29
N LEU A 63 10.74 12.24 -16.18
CA LEU A 63 12.02 12.52 -15.54
C LEU A 63 12.06 12.06 -14.08
N THR A 64 10.97 12.30 -13.34
CA THR A 64 10.83 11.89 -11.94
C THR A 64 10.85 10.37 -11.81
N LEU A 65 10.06 9.65 -12.61
CA LEU A 65 10.00 8.18 -12.56
C LEU A 65 11.35 7.54 -12.89
N LEU A 66 12.02 7.98 -13.96
CA LEU A 66 13.33 7.44 -14.33
C LEU A 66 14.39 7.70 -13.25
N SER A 67 14.37 8.89 -12.64
CA SER A 67 15.24 9.24 -11.51
C SER A 67 14.95 8.35 -10.30
N TYR A 68 13.68 8.17 -9.96
CA TYR A 68 13.24 7.32 -8.86
C TYR A 68 13.67 5.86 -9.04
N PHE A 69 13.52 5.31 -10.25
CA PHE A 69 13.94 3.95 -10.55
C PHE A 69 15.45 3.79 -10.45
N LYS A 70 16.23 4.77 -10.91
CA LYS A 70 17.68 4.77 -10.74
C LYS A 70 18.09 4.78 -9.27
N LEU A 71 17.43 5.59 -8.44
CA LEU A 71 17.69 5.64 -6.99
C LEU A 71 17.28 4.34 -6.28
N SER A 72 16.17 3.74 -6.70
CA SER A 72 15.58 2.57 -6.03
C SER A 72 16.25 1.24 -6.40
N THR A 73 16.99 1.20 -7.51
CA THR A 73 17.72 0.00 -7.98
C THR A 73 19.17 -0.06 -7.50
N ASN A 74 19.65 0.95 -6.76
CA ASN A 74 21.03 1.01 -6.28
C ASN A 74 21.32 -0.18 -5.32
N PRO A 75 22.48 -0.86 -5.42
CA PRO A 75 22.79 -2.03 -4.61
C PRO A 75 23.02 -1.65 -3.13
N GLY A 76 21.95 -1.71 -2.33
CA GLY A 76 21.97 -1.41 -0.90
C GLY A 76 20.58 -1.39 -0.24
N SER A 77 19.52 -1.15 -1.01
CA SER A 77 18.12 -1.19 -0.55
C SER A 77 17.49 -2.58 -0.77
N SER A 78 16.48 -2.95 0.03
CA SER A 78 15.74 -4.22 -0.16
C SER A 78 15.03 -4.21 -1.52
N LYS A 79 15.48 -5.08 -2.44
CA LYS A 79 15.18 -5.05 -3.87
C LYS A 79 13.92 -5.83 -4.27
N ASN A 80 12.76 -5.56 -3.65
CA ASN A 80 11.51 -6.14 -4.17
C ASN A 80 10.85 -5.16 -5.15
N PRO A 81 10.76 -5.48 -6.46
CA PRO A 81 10.06 -4.67 -7.46
C PRO A 81 8.62 -4.36 -7.10
N ASP A 82 7.92 -5.29 -6.44
CA ASP A 82 6.53 -5.08 -6.00
C ASP A 82 6.41 -3.86 -5.08
N ASN A 83 7.45 -3.56 -4.30
CA ASN A 83 7.43 -2.46 -3.35
C ASN A 83 7.67 -1.12 -4.05
N TYR A 84 8.79 -1.00 -4.76
CA TYR A 84 9.23 0.30 -5.30
C TYR A 84 8.52 0.62 -6.63
N CYS A 85 8.30 -0.37 -7.50
CA CYS A 85 7.51 -0.16 -8.72
C CYS A 85 6.03 0.06 -8.39
N GLY A 86 5.49 -0.68 -7.43
CA GLY A 86 4.12 -0.48 -6.93
C GLY A 86 3.94 0.92 -6.34
N TYR A 87 4.90 1.39 -5.54
CA TYR A 87 4.87 2.75 -5.01
C TYR A 87 4.98 3.81 -6.11
N ALA A 88 5.84 3.63 -7.12
CA ALA A 88 5.93 4.55 -8.25
C ALA A 88 4.60 4.67 -8.99
N ASN A 89 3.90 3.55 -9.22
CA ASN A 89 2.57 3.56 -9.80
C ASN A 89 1.57 4.32 -8.92
N TYR A 90 1.55 4.04 -7.62
CA TYR A 90 0.66 4.73 -6.68
C TYR A 90 0.91 6.23 -6.66
N TRP A 91 2.18 6.66 -6.59
CA TRP A 91 2.58 8.06 -6.65
C TRP A 91 2.11 8.71 -7.96
N LEU A 92 2.31 8.04 -9.10
CA LEU A 92 1.90 8.54 -10.41
C LEU A 92 0.38 8.71 -10.49
N ASN A 93 -0.39 7.70 -10.07
CA ASN A 93 -1.86 7.78 -10.01
C ASN A 93 -2.34 8.92 -9.10
N ASN A 94 -1.64 9.17 -7.99
CA ASN A 94 -1.93 10.31 -7.12
C ASN A 94 -1.62 11.67 -7.79
N LYS A 95 -0.48 11.78 -8.50
CA LYS A 95 -0.06 13.03 -9.16
C LYS A 95 -0.99 13.43 -10.31
N VAL A 96 -1.38 12.48 -11.16
CA VAL A 96 -2.26 12.76 -12.29
C VAL A 96 -3.69 13.10 -11.86
N ARG A 97 -4.07 12.80 -10.60
CA ARG A 97 -5.40 13.09 -10.03
C ARG A 97 -5.47 14.36 -9.18
N LYS A 98 -4.37 14.77 -8.53
CA LYS A 98 -4.35 15.92 -7.60
C LYS A 98 -4.28 17.31 -8.25
N ASN A 99 -4.00 17.42 -9.55
CA ASN A 99 -3.89 18.73 -10.24
C ASN A 99 -5.24 19.22 -10.81
N ASN A 100 -6.23 19.51 -9.96
CA ASN A 100 -7.51 20.13 -10.35
C ASN A 100 -8.27 19.47 -11.52
N GLY A 101 -8.04 18.18 -11.79
CA GLY A 101 -8.63 17.47 -12.93
C GLY A 101 -7.99 17.74 -14.29
N GLU A 102 -7.05 18.70 -14.43
CA GLU A 102 -6.42 19.04 -15.71
C GLU A 102 -5.60 17.89 -16.31
N LEU A 103 -5.03 17.04 -15.45
CA LEU A 103 -4.25 15.88 -15.88
C LEU A 103 -5.13 14.64 -16.15
N GLU A 104 -6.41 14.61 -15.75
CA GLU A 104 -7.22 13.39 -15.83
C GLU A 104 -7.58 13.02 -17.28
N GLU A 105 -7.83 14.01 -18.13
CA GLU A 105 -8.13 13.82 -19.56
C GLU A 105 -6.91 13.23 -20.32
N TYR A 106 -5.70 13.56 -19.88
CA TYR A 106 -4.46 13.14 -20.55
C TYR A 106 -3.72 12.00 -19.82
N ALA A 107 -4.07 11.69 -18.56
CA ALA A 107 -3.40 10.70 -17.72
C ALA A 107 -3.29 9.34 -18.39
N SER A 108 -4.38 8.89 -19.02
CA SER A 108 -4.43 7.60 -19.73
C SER A 108 -3.39 7.50 -20.84
N ASN A 109 -3.17 8.59 -21.59
CA ASN A 109 -2.14 8.65 -22.64
C ASN A 109 -0.73 8.51 -22.04
N PHE A 110 -0.46 9.15 -20.91
CA PHE A 110 0.85 9.02 -20.24
C PHE A 110 1.14 7.58 -19.81
N PHE A 111 0.18 6.90 -19.17
CA PHE A 111 0.36 5.50 -18.76
C PHE A 111 0.64 4.59 -19.95
N GLU A 112 -0.07 4.76 -21.06
CA GLU A 112 0.11 3.97 -22.27
C GLU A 112 1.49 4.22 -22.91
N VAL A 113 1.88 5.48 -23.09
CA VAL A 113 3.17 5.84 -23.71
C VAL A 113 4.34 5.41 -22.86
N PHE A 114 4.27 5.62 -21.55
CA PHE A 114 5.30 5.15 -20.64
C PHE A 114 5.39 3.61 -20.70
N SER A 115 4.29 2.90 -20.47
CA SER A 115 4.30 1.42 -20.42
C SER A 115 4.59 0.74 -21.75
N SER A 116 4.41 1.40 -22.89
CA SER A 116 4.64 0.81 -24.23
C SER A 116 6.02 1.14 -24.80
N SER A 117 6.75 2.08 -24.21
CA SER A 117 8.04 2.52 -24.75
C SER A 117 9.11 1.41 -24.70
N ALA A 118 9.76 1.18 -25.84
CA ALA A 118 10.92 0.28 -25.96
C ALA A 118 12.18 0.84 -25.27
N TYR A 119 12.20 2.14 -24.97
CA TYR A 119 13.36 2.81 -24.37
C TYR A 119 13.49 2.61 -22.84
N ILE A 120 12.53 1.93 -22.21
CA ILE A 120 12.53 1.63 -20.77
C ILE A 120 13.44 0.44 -20.39
N ASP A 121 13.99 -0.28 -21.38
CA ASP A 121 14.72 -1.53 -21.14
C ASP A 121 16.06 -1.39 -20.38
N PHE A 122 16.50 -0.17 -20.01
CA PHE A 122 17.78 0.09 -19.33
C PHE A 122 17.67 0.56 -17.86
N VAL A 123 16.56 1.19 -17.44
CA VAL A 123 16.36 1.66 -16.04
C VAL A 123 14.93 1.41 -15.62
N GLY A 124 14.73 0.59 -14.58
CA GLY A 124 13.39 0.28 -14.09
C GLY A 124 12.54 -0.50 -15.10
N SER A 125 13.18 -1.29 -15.97
CA SER A 125 12.51 -2.13 -16.97
C SER A 125 11.49 -3.07 -16.32
N GLU A 126 11.80 -3.58 -15.13
CA GLU A 126 10.88 -4.37 -14.33
C GLU A 126 9.67 -3.59 -13.81
N CYS A 127 9.76 -2.26 -13.68
CA CYS A 127 8.64 -1.40 -13.29
C CYS A 127 7.66 -1.13 -14.43
N LYS A 128 8.06 -1.35 -15.69
CA LYS A 128 7.21 -1.12 -16.88
C LYS A 128 5.84 -1.78 -16.74
N LYS A 129 5.81 -3.04 -16.29
CA LYS A 129 4.58 -3.83 -16.06
C LYS A 129 3.71 -3.32 -14.91
N TYR A 130 4.25 -2.48 -14.02
CA TYR A 130 3.51 -1.90 -12.89
C TYR A 130 2.92 -0.55 -13.23
N ILE A 131 3.35 0.15 -14.28
CA ILE A 131 2.88 1.52 -14.59
C ILE A 131 1.61 1.47 -15.44
N TYR A 132 0.46 1.71 -14.81
CA TYR A 132 -0.85 1.75 -15.43
C TYR A 132 -1.85 2.52 -14.57
N ASN A 133 -2.92 3.03 -15.17
CA ASN A 133 -4.02 3.66 -14.44
C ASN A 133 -4.72 2.62 -13.56
N LEU A 134 -4.73 2.81 -12.24
CA LEU A 134 -5.36 1.88 -11.30
C LEU A 134 -6.89 1.87 -11.43
N GLY A 135 -7.48 2.88 -12.05
CA GLY A 135 -8.90 3.16 -11.94
C GLY A 135 -9.23 3.89 -10.64
N GLU A 136 -10.29 4.69 -10.69
CA GLU A 136 -10.67 5.60 -9.61
C GLU A 136 -10.97 4.86 -8.29
N ASP A 137 -11.77 3.79 -8.35
CA ASP A 137 -12.17 3.04 -7.16
C ASP A 137 -11.01 2.31 -6.49
N LYS A 138 -10.16 1.65 -7.28
CA LYS A 138 -8.98 0.94 -6.75
C LYS A 138 -8.00 1.92 -6.14
N PHE A 139 -7.74 3.05 -6.82
CA PHE A 139 -6.86 4.10 -6.29
C PHE A 139 -7.41 4.73 -5.00
N LYS A 140 -8.70 5.06 -4.93
CA LYS A 140 -9.35 5.62 -3.72
C LYS A 140 -9.15 4.70 -2.52
N LYS A 141 -9.46 3.42 -2.66
CA LYS A 141 -9.26 2.39 -1.63
C LYS A 141 -7.78 2.28 -1.21
N MET A 142 -6.86 2.28 -2.19
CA MET A 142 -5.41 2.26 -1.94
C MET A 142 -4.96 3.48 -1.13
N ASN A 143 -5.43 4.67 -1.49
CA ASN A 143 -5.09 5.92 -0.82
C ASN A 143 -5.63 5.98 0.62
N ILE A 144 -6.82 5.41 0.87
CA ILE A 144 -7.37 5.25 2.23
C ILE A 144 -6.43 4.38 3.08
N LEU A 145 -6.05 3.20 2.59
CA LEU A 145 -5.13 2.31 3.31
C LEU A 145 -3.76 2.95 3.53
N PHE A 146 -3.24 3.66 2.52
CA PHE A 146 -1.95 4.34 2.62
C PHE A 146 -1.99 5.44 3.67
N THR A 147 -3.07 6.22 3.71
CA THR A 147 -3.28 7.28 4.71
C THR A 147 -3.39 6.70 6.11
N TYR A 148 -4.16 5.61 6.28
CA TYR A 148 -4.25 4.88 7.54
C TYR A 148 -2.86 4.47 8.02
N TYR A 149 -2.10 3.77 7.15
CA TYR A 149 -0.81 3.22 7.54
C TYR A 149 0.22 4.31 7.85
N ASN A 150 0.17 5.43 7.15
CA ASN A 150 1.00 6.61 7.46
C ASN A 150 0.73 7.12 8.89
N ASP A 151 -0.53 7.31 9.27
CA ASP A 151 -0.87 7.73 10.64
C ASP A 151 -0.54 6.65 11.68
N TYR A 152 -0.73 5.37 11.36
CA TYR A 152 -0.29 4.27 12.22
C TYR A 152 1.23 4.34 12.50
N ASN A 153 2.04 4.61 11.49
CA ASN A 153 3.49 4.77 11.70
C ASN A 153 3.83 6.02 12.50
N LYS A 154 3.13 7.14 12.31
CA LYS A 154 3.32 8.31 13.17
C LYS A 154 2.93 8.01 14.63
N PHE A 155 1.89 7.20 14.86
CA PHE A 155 1.61 6.66 16.18
C PHE A 155 2.82 5.87 16.70
N LEU A 156 3.35 4.92 15.91
CA LEU A 156 4.49 4.10 16.31
C LEU A 156 5.73 4.93 16.70
N MET A 157 6.04 5.97 15.93
CA MET A 157 7.19 6.85 16.17
C MET A 157 7.03 7.71 17.42
N ASN A 158 5.80 8.03 17.82
CA ASN A 158 5.52 8.94 18.94
C ASN A 158 5.04 8.22 20.21
N LYS A 159 4.73 6.92 20.16
CA LYS A 159 4.09 6.17 21.26
C LYS A 159 4.87 6.19 22.58
N MET A 160 6.20 6.32 22.53
CA MET A 160 7.05 6.37 23.72
C MET A 160 7.35 7.80 24.20
N SER A 161 7.50 8.74 23.26
CA SER A 161 8.02 10.09 23.55
C SER A 161 6.94 11.16 23.67
N LYS A 162 5.82 11.00 22.95
CA LYS A 162 4.72 11.97 22.90
C LYS A 162 3.36 11.25 22.92
N PRO A 163 2.92 10.72 24.07
CA PRO A 163 1.71 9.90 24.18
C PRO A 163 0.46 10.57 23.60
N ASP A 164 0.19 11.84 23.94
CA ASP A 164 -1.01 12.56 23.43
C ASP A 164 -1.01 12.71 21.91
N LEU A 165 0.15 13.03 21.33
CA LEU A 165 0.33 13.12 19.89
C LEU A 165 0.16 11.74 19.23
N SER A 166 0.71 10.69 19.86
CA SER A 166 0.52 9.32 19.38
C SER A 166 -0.96 8.92 19.37
N CYS A 167 -1.71 9.24 20.42
CA CYS A 167 -3.14 8.97 20.50
C CYS A 167 -3.95 9.80 19.49
N THR A 168 -3.48 10.99 19.11
CA THR A 168 -4.06 11.76 18.00
C THR A 168 -3.92 11.01 16.68
N TYR A 169 -2.77 10.39 16.40
CA TYR A 169 -2.61 9.56 15.20
C TYR A 169 -3.42 8.26 15.26
N ALA A 170 -3.51 7.62 16.44
CA ALA A 170 -4.40 6.48 16.64
C ALA A 170 -5.88 6.86 16.43
N GLN A 171 -6.28 8.07 16.83
CA GLN A 171 -7.61 8.62 16.59
C GLN A 171 -7.89 8.76 15.09
N ASN A 172 -6.94 9.28 14.30
CA ASN A 172 -7.10 9.36 12.85
C ASN A 172 -7.30 7.97 12.23
N CYS A 173 -6.53 6.98 12.66
CA CYS A 173 -6.69 5.60 12.22
C CYS A 173 -8.09 5.07 12.54
N ALA A 174 -8.58 5.27 13.76
CA ALA A 174 -9.93 4.86 14.17
C ALA A 174 -11.04 5.56 13.36
N THR A 175 -10.86 6.84 13.03
CA THR A 175 -11.79 7.58 12.15
C THR A 175 -11.79 7.00 10.73
N ILE A 176 -10.63 6.74 10.14
CA ILE A 176 -10.54 6.10 8.82
C ILE A 176 -11.21 4.73 8.82
N TYR A 177 -11.00 3.94 9.87
CA TYR A 177 -11.67 2.64 10.04
C TYR A 177 -13.19 2.82 10.05
N LYS A 178 -13.70 3.70 10.92
CA LYS A 178 -15.14 4.01 11.04
C LYS A 178 -15.79 4.38 9.70
N ASP A 179 -15.17 5.29 8.97
CA ASP A 179 -15.74 5.91 7.77
C ASP A 179 -15.81 4.94 6.58
N ASN A 180 -15.08 3.84 6.64
CA ASN A 180 -14.92 2.92 5.52
C ASN A 180 -15.37 1.50 5.81
N ILE A 181 -15.26 1.01 7.05
CA ILE A 181 -15.60 -0.38 7.38
C ILE A 181 -17.09 -0.67 7.21
N MET A 182 -17.97 0.31 7.44
CA MET A 182 -19.43 0.15 7.26
C MET A 182 -19.83 -0.13 5.81
N LYS A 183 -18.97 0.20 4.84
CA LYS A 183 -19.19 -0.05 3.40
C LYS A 183 -18.76 -1.45 2.99
N CYS A 184 -18.09 -2.19 3.88
CA CYS A 184 -17.63 -3.53 3.60
C CYS A 184 -18.81 -4.52 3.56
N SER A 185 -18.91 -5.26 2.47
CA SER A 185 -19.85 -6.38 2.33
C SER A 185 -19.42 -7.59 3.16
N THR A 186 -20.33 -8.56 3.30
CA THR A 186 -20.04 -9.90 3.84
C THR A 186 -19.18 -10.73 2.89
N LEU A 187 -19.18 -10.42 1.59
CA LEU A 187 -18.23 -10.95 0.62
C LEU A 187 -16.85 -10.33 0.86
N GLU A 188 -15.82 -11.18 0.82
CA GLU A 188 -14.44 -10.89 1.18
C GLU A 188 -13.79 -9.91 0.18
N ASP A 189 -14.03 -8.61 0.39
CA ASP A 189 -13.36 -7.52 -0.33
C ASP A 189 -11.94 -7.35 0.21
N GLU A 190 -10.93 -7.50 -0.65
CA GLU A 190 -9.51 -7.42 -0.27
C GLU A 190 -9.14 -6.14 0.48
N PHE A 191 -9.75 -5.00 0.12
CA PHE A 191 -9.54 -3.74 0.83
C PHE A 191 -10.08 -3.81 2.25
N CYS A 192 -11.26 -4.37 2.45
CA CYS A 192 -11.86 -4.57 3.76
C CYS A 192 -11.06 -5.53 4.63
N THR A 193 -10.53 -6.62 4.06
CA THR A 193 -9.61 -7.52 4.76
C THR A 193 -8.38 -6.76 5.23
N LYS A 194 -7.71 -6.03 4.33
CA LYS A 194 -6.51 -5.27 4.69
C LYS A 194 -6.78 -4.18 5.73
N LEU A 195 -7.92 -3.50 5.64
CA LEU A 195 -8.32 -2.47 6.60
C LEU A 195 -8.55 -3.06 8.00
N ARG A 196 -9.12 -4.26 8.10
CA ARG A 196 -9.27 -4.98 9.37
C ARG A 196 -7.93 -5.38 9.96
N ASP A 197 -7.02 -5.92 9.14
CA ASP A 197 -5.67 -6.29 9.58
C ASP A 197 -4.91 -5.10 10.17
N PHE A 198 -4.99 -3.94 9.50
CA PHE A 198 -4.40 -2.68 9.99
C PHE A 198 -5.04 -2.19 11.29
N LYS A 199 -6.37 -2.33 11.43
CA LYS A 199 -7.08 -2.03 12.68
C LYS A 199 -6.65 -2.96 13.81
N ASP A 200 -6.55 -4.26 13.55
CA ASP A 200 -6.18 -5.25 14.57
C ASP A 200 -4.74 -5.06 15.03
N THR A 201 -3.83 -4.76 14.10
CA THR A 201 -2.44 -4.40 14.40
C THR A 201 -2.36 -3.17 15.32
N LEU A 202 -3.12 -2.11 15.02
CA LEU A 202 -3.19 -0.93 15.90
C LEU A 202 -3.74 -1.31 17.28
N MET A 203 -4.86 -2.04 17.33
CA MET A 203 -5.50 -2.46 18.58
C MET A 203 -4.55 -3.27 19.47
N GLU A 204 -3.73 -4.14 18.89
CA GLU A 204 -2.69 -4.88 19.62
C GLU A 204 -1.67 -3.94 20.26
N GLN A 205 -1.20 -2.92 19.54
CA GLN A 205 -0.29 -1.91 20.08
C GLN A 205 -0.93 -1.10 21.21
N LEU A 206 -2.18 -0.68 21.06
CA LEU A 206 -2.90 0.08 22.08
C LEU A 206 -3.07 -0.74 23.38
N LYS A 207 -3.44 -2.01 23.26
CA LYS A 207 -3.65 -2.93 24.40
C LYS A 207 -2.34 -3.30 25.09
N SER A 208 -1.31 -3.66 24.32
CA SER A 208 -0.02 -4.07 24.88
C SER A 208 0.65 -2.95 25.68
N LEU A 209 0.53 -1.71 25.19
CA LEU A 209 1.09 -0.52 25.85
C LEU A 209 0.14 0.10 26.88
N ARG A 210 -1.13 -0.31 26.90
CA ARG A 210 -2.19 0.24 27.77
C ARG A 210 -2.35 1.76 27.63
N ILE A 211 -2.33 2.25 26.38
CA ILE A 211 -2.47 3.69 26.04
C ILE A 211 -3.71 3.96 25.18
N CYS A 212 -4.11 5.22 25.09
CA CYS A 212 -5.18 5.67 24.21
C CYS A 212 -6.53 4.94 24.45
N ALA A 213 -6.97 4.84 25.72
CA ALA A 213 -8.17 4.10 26.10
C ALA A 213 -9.44 4.56 25.36
N ALA A 214 -9.56 5.86 25.08
CA ALA A 214 -10.67 6.40 24.28
C ALA A 214 -10.70 5.84 22.85
N GLN A 215 -9.53 5.72 22.20
CA GLN A 215 -9.40 5.17 20.86
C GLN A 215 -9.68 3.66 20.84
N GLN A 216 -9.28 2.93 21.89
CA GLN A 216 -9.63 1.53 22.04
C GLN A 216 -11.15 1.33 22.11
N GLU A 217 -11.85 2.10 22.95
CA GLU A 217 -13.31 2.00 23.08
C GLU A 217 -14.02 2.41 21.79
N LEU A 218 -13.52 3.43 21.09
CA LEU A 218 -14.06 3.83 19.78
C LEU A 218 -14.00 2.68 18.77
N ILE A 219 -12.85 2.02 18.65
CA ILE A 219 -12.68 0.89 17.73
C ILE A 219 -13.59 -0.28 18.12
N LEU A 220 -13.69 -0.61 19.42
CA LEU A 220 -14.57 -1.67 19.90
C LEU A 220 -16.05 -1.37 19.63
N SER A 221 -16.47 -0.11 19.79
CA SER A 221 -17.83 0.34 19.47
C SER A 221 -18.16 0.20 17.98
N ILE A 222 -17.21 0.52 17.10
CA ILE A 222 -17.35 0.32 15.66
C ILE A 222 -17.52 -1.18 15.33
N ASP A 223 -16.69 -2.04 15.91
CA ASP A 223 -16.77 -3.50 15.69
C ASP A 223 -18.12 -4.09 16.15
N ARG A 224 -18.67 -3.62 17.29
CA ARG A 224 -20.01 -4.02 17.76
C ARG A 224 -21.09 -3.60 16.76
N THR A 225 -21.05 -2.36 16.29
CA THR A 225 -22.01 -1.82 15.31
C THR A 225 -21.97 -2.62 14.00
N MET A 226 -20.78 -3.00 13.54
CA MET A 226 -20.59 -3.85 12.35
C MET A 226 -21.23 -5.23 12.51
N ALA A 227 -21.05 -5.87 13.66
CA ALA A 227 -21.62 -7.19 13.95
C ALA A 227 -23.16 -7.17 14.01
N GLU A 228 -23.73 -6.13 14.61
CA GLU A 228 -25.19 -5.92 14.67
C GLU A 228 -25.78 -5.73 13.27
N SER A 229 -25.16 -4.89 12.44
CA SER A 229 -25.63 -4.64 11.07
C SER A 229 -25.57 -5.88 10.16
N SER A 230 -24.61 -6.78 10.41
CA SER A 230 -24.48 -8.04 9.66
C SER A 230 -25.57 -9.05 10.06
N SER A 231 -25.95 -9.06 11.34
CA SER A 231 -27.00 -9.95 11.86
C SER A 231 -28.38 -9.58 11.33
N GLN A 232 -28.66 -8.28 11.16
CA GLN A 232 -29.95 -7.78 10.67
C GLN A 232 -30.17 -8.03 9.17
N LYS A 233 -29.11 -7.98 8.36
CA LYS A 233 -29.18 -8.32 6.92
C LYS A 233 -29.51 -9.79 6.69
N GLN A 234 -29.12 -10.68 7.59
CA GLN A 234 -29.36 -12.11 7.48
C GLN A 234 -30.81 -12.50 7.81
N SER A 235 -31.50 -11.70 8.65
CA SER A 235 -32.91 -11.91 8.99
C SER A 235 -33.89 -11.35 7.96
N GLU A 236 -33.50 -10.38 7.12
CA GLU A 236 -34.36 -9.87 6.03
C GLU A 236 -34.37 -10.76 4.78
N GLU A 237 -33.37 -11.62 4.58
CA GLU A 237 -33.32 -12.56 3.43
C GLU A 237 -34.15 -13.85 3.65
N SER A 238 -34.80 -13.98 4.81
CA SER A 238 -35.66 -15.12 5.15
C SER A 238 -37.13 -14.70 5.34
N THR A 239 -37.76 -14.24 4.25
CA THR A 239 -39.23 -14.20 4.19
C THR A 239 -39.75 -15.37 3.35
N PRO A 240 -40.44 -16.36 3.93
CA PRO A 240 -41.18 -17.33 3.15
C PRO A 240 -42.48 -16.68 2.69
N ALA A 241 -42.63 -16.47 1.39
CA ALA A 241 -43.90 -16.12 0.77
C ALA A 241 -44.88 -17.30 0.97
N SER A 242 -45.72 -17.22 1.99
CA SER A 242 -46.80 -18.17 2.22
C SER A 242 -48.06 -17.71 1.49
N THR A 243 -48.40 -18.36 0.36
CA THR A 243 -49.80 -18.45 -0.13
C THR A 243 -50.01 -19.73 -0.94
N ILE A 244 -50.40 -20.79 -0.21
CA ILE A 244 -51.52 -21.73 -0.45
C ILE A 244 -51.62 -22.51 -1.80
N SER A 245 -51.58 -23.84 -1.63
CA SER A 245 -52.46 -24.87 -2.22
C SER A 245 -51.96 -25.81 -3.33
N ALA A 246 -51.89 -27.09 -2.91
CA ALA A 246 -52.27 -28.32 -3.61
C ALA A 246 -51.44 -28.77 -4.84
N SER A 247 -50.71 -29.87 -4.72
CA SER A 247 -51.25 -31.24 -4.88
C SER A 247 -50.15 -32.29 -5.04
N THR A 248 -50.51 -33.49 -4.64
CA THR A 248 -49.79 -34.76 -4.49
C THR A 248 -49.12 -35.29 -5.75
N PHE A 249 -47.83 -35.62 -5.68
CA PHE A 249 -47.17 -36.77 -6.34
C PHE A 249 -45.98 -37.13 -5.44
N GLY A 250 -45.85 -38.32 -4.85
CA GLY A 250 -45.85 -39.63 -5.50
C GLY A 250 -44.41 -40.14 -5.55
N THR A 251 -44.04 -41.01 -4.59
CA THR A 251 -42.89 -41.95 -4.60
C THR A 251 -41.47 -41.41 -4.85
N THR A 252 -40.64 -41.39 -3.80
CA THR A 252 -39.19 -41.77 -3.88
C THR A 252 -38.63 -42.15 -2.49
N MET A 253 -39.24 -43.13 -1.82
CA MET A 253 -38.49 -43.93 -0.83
C MET A 253 -37.55 -44.85 -1.60
N GLY A 254 -36.36 -44.36 -1.95
CA GLY A 254 -35.39 -45.14 -2.72
C GLY A 254 -34.00 -44.53 -2.87
N VAL A 255 -33.70 -43.38 -2.26
CA VAL A 255 -32.40 -42.70 -2.43
C VAL A 255 -31.43 -42.81 -1.23
N PRO A 256 -31.77 -43.19 0.02
CA PRO A 256 -30.73 -43.29 1.06
C PRO A 256 -29.86 -44.57 0.93
N LEU A 257 -30.30 -45.60 0.20
CA LEU A 257 -29.56 -46.87 0.08
C LEU A 257 -28.41 -46.82 -0.94
N ILE A 258 -28.49 -45.97 -1.97
CA ILE A 258 -27.44 -45.84 -2.99
C ILE A 258 -26.22 -45.08 -2.43
N LEU A 259 -26.44 -44.12 -1.53
CA LEU A 259 -25.36 -43.38 -0.85
C LEU A 259 -24.50 -44.29 0.05
N LEU A 260 -25.10 -45.31 0.68
CA LEU A 260 -24.38 -46.29 1.51
C LEU A 260 -23.44 -47.18 0.68
N LEU A 261 -23.79 -47.48 -0.57
CA LEU A 261 -22.93 -48.27 -1.45
C LEU A 261 -21.75 -47.42 -1.98
N LEU A 262 -21.95 -46.13 -2.27
CA LEU A 262 -20.89 -45.25 -2.78
C LEU A 262 -19.87 -44.81 -1.70
N TYR A 263 -20.26 -44.82 -0.42
CA TYR A 263 -19.32 -44.59 0.69
C TYR A 263 -18.24 -45.70 0.77
N LYS A 264 -18.60 -46.95 0.47
CA LYS A 264 -17.67 -48.09 0.54
C LYS A 264 -16.72 -48.19 -0.67
N PHE A 265 -16.95 -47.43 -1.73
CA PHE A 265 -16.17 -47.47 -2.98
C PHE A 265 -15.46 -46.16 -3.34
N THR A 266 -15.48 -45.15 -2.47
CA THR A 266 -14.62 -43.98 -2.64
C THR A 266 -13.32 -44.20 -1.86
N PRO A 267 -12.17 -44.48 -2.51
CA PRO A 267 -10.90 -44.40 -1.83
C PRO A 267 -10.57 -42.92 -1.69
N PHE A 268 -11.03 -42.27 -0.63
CA PHE A 268 -10.39 -41.04 -0.16
C PHE A 268 -9.00 -41.43 0.33
N GLY A 269 -8.07 -41.49 -0.64
CA GLY A 269 -6.66 -41.59 -0.42
C GLY A 269 -6.24 -40.46 0.52
N SER A 270 -5.76 -40.89 1.68
CA SER A 270 -4.90 -40.17 2.60
C SER A 270 -4.01 -39.13 1.91
N TRP A 271 -4.40 -37.85 1.98
CA TRP A 271 -3.45 -36.75 1.85
C TRP A 271 -3.81 -35.60 2.79
N LEU A 272 -3.72 -35.89 4.09
CA LEU A 272 -3.47 -34.87 5.10
C LEU A 272 -2.07 -35.15 5.66
N SER A 273 -1.05 -34.51 5.08
CA SER A 273 0.26 -34.47 5.73
C SER A 273 0.19 -33.53 6.93
N PRO A 274 0.57 -33.94 8.14
CA PRO A 274 0.69 -33.03 9.26
C PRO A 274 2.07 -32.39 9.19
N GLN A 275 2.14 -31.09 8.90
CA GLN A 275 3.32 -30.28 9.23
C GLN A 275 2.91 -29.15 10.17
N ILE A 276 2.72 -29.54 11.43
CA ILE A 276 2.93 -28.62 12.56
C ILE A 276 4.42 -28.68 12.87
N GLY A 277 5.14 -27.72 12.29
CA GLY A 277 6.53 -27.41 12.61
C GLY A 277 6.56 -26.10 13.38
N ASN A 278 6.84 -26.18 14.68
CA ASN A 278 7.12 -25.11 15.64
C ASN A 278 7.58 -23.76 15.03
N ILE A 279 6.70 -22.76 14.98
CA ILE A 279 7.10 -21.35 14.92
C ILE A 279 7.11 -20.83 16.36
N LYS A 280 8.22 -21.10 17.06
CA LYS A 280 8.57 -20.41 18.30
C LYS A 280 9.84 -19.60 18.04
N ASN A 281 9.71 -18.28 18.26
CA ASN A 281 10.78 -17.28 18.42
C ASN A 281 11.88 -17.21 17.37
N ARG A 282 11.81 -16.19 16.49
CA ARG A 282 12.91 -15.24 16.23
C ARG A 282 12.38 -13.92 15.66
N PHE A 283 11.83 -13.05 16.52
CA PHE A 283 11.91 -11.60 16.31
C PHE A 283 12.90 -11.06 17.35
N ASN A 284 14.19 -11.24 17.08
CA ASN A 284 15.23 -10.45 17.73
C ASN A 284 15.55 -9.31 16.76
N ILE A 285 14.91 -8.16 16.96
CA ILE A 285 15.47 -6.91 16.47
C ILE A 285 16.71 -6.69 17.32
N ALA A 286 17.88 -6.87 16.70
CA ALA A 286 19.12 -6.40 17.26
C ALA A 286 19.03 -4.88 17.31
N ASP A 287 18.97 -4.33 18.52
CA ASP A 287 19.27 -2.93 18.78
C ASP A 287 20.71 -2.70 18.32
N ASN A 288 20.86 -2.16 17.11
CA ASN A 288 22.13 -1.58 16.66
C ASN A 288 22.00 -0.06 16.77
N GLU A 289 22.27 0.40 17.98
CA GLU A 289 22.55 1.79 18.31
C GLU A 289 23.93 2.15 17.73
N GLN A 290 23.97 2.52 16.45
CA GLN A 290 25.03 3.32 15.88
C GLN A 290 24.60 3.79 14.49
N ASN A 291 24.32 5.10 14.38
CA ASN A 291 24.64 5.97 13.25
C ASN A 291 24.00 7.35 13.46
N GLU A 292 24.39 8.02 14.56
CA GLU A 292 24.51 9.48 14.55
C GLU A 292 25.72 9.84 13.68
N SER A 293 25.52 10.07 12.38
CA SER A 293 26.35 10.97 11.55
C SER A 293 25.95 10.86 10.08
N LEU A 294 24.89 11.54 9.66
CA LEU A 294 24.63 11.74 8.22
C LEU A 294 24.08 13.13 7.88
N PHE A 295 24.17 14.08 8.81
CA PHE A 295 23.98 15.50 8.52
C PHE A 295 25.31 16.22 8.56
N ASN A 296 26.01 16.22 7.42
CA ASN A 296 27.03 17.21 7.08
C ASN A 296 27.06 17.34 5.55
N TYR A 297 26.08 18.06 5.01
CA TYR A 297 26.22 18.63 3.68
C TYR A 297 26.92 19.97 3.86
N SER A 298 28.20 19.98 3.49
CA SER A 298 29.07 21.14 3.46
C SER A 298 28.53 22.19 2.50
N GLU A 299 28.32 23.38 3.06
CA GLU A 299 27.99 24.62 2.38
C GLU A 299 29.11 25.05 1.42
N LEU A 300 28.68 25.71 0.35
CA LEU A 300 29.48 26.11 -0.81
C LEU A 300 30.66 27.02 -0.46
N ASN A 301 31.75 26.80 -1.21
CA ASN A 301 32.90 27.69 -1.34
C ASN A 301 32.47 29.16 -1.48
N SER A 302 32.87 30.00 -0.51
CA SER A 302 33.13 31.40 -0.76
C SER A 302 34.61 31.68 -0.47
N SER A 303 35.21 32.35 -1.44
CA SER A 303 36.62 32.65 -1.57
C SER A 303 37.18 33.50 -0.42
N ASN A 304 38.35 33.08 0.05
CA ASN A 304 39.43 33.87 0.65
C ASN A 304 39.10 35.30 1.08
N GLU A 305 39.01 35.52 2.40
CA GLU A 305 39.72 36.62 3.04
C GLU A 305 39.91 36.35 4.54
N GLN A 306 41.05 36.80 5.04
CA GLN A 306 41.76 36.30 6.20
C GLN A 306 41.45 37.18 7.42
N TYR A 307 40.77 36.64 8.43
CA TYR A 307 40.67 37.29 9.74
C TYR A 307 40.84 36.29 10.89
N ASN A 308 41.96 36.44 11.62
CA ASN A 308 42.26 35.75 12.86
C ASN A 308 41.48 36.36 14.03
N VAL A 309 40.73 35.56 14.78
CA VAL A 309 40.27 35.90 16.13
C VAL A 309 40.54 34.71 17.06
N PRO A 310 41.40 34.84 18.08
CA PRO A 310 41.58 33.77 19.07
C PRO A 310 40.54 33.91 20.18
N TYR A 311 39.78 32.83 20.44
CA TYR A 311 38.91 32.72 21.61
C TYR A 311 39.61 31.89 22.67
N ASN A 312 39.99 32.53 23.79
CA ASN A 312 40.42 31.84 25.00
C ASN A 312 39.19 31.23 25.70
N ILE A 313 39.21 29.92 25.92
CA ILE A 313 38.30 29.25 26.87
C ILE A 313 39.09 28.99 28.15
N ILE A 314 38.68 29.63 29.24
CA ILE A 314 39.10 29.29 30.60
C ILE A 314 38.02 28.34 31.15
N GLY A 315 38.41 27.12 31.50
CA GLY A 315 37.61 26.18 32.29
C GLY A 315 38.41 25.76 33.51
N ASN A 316 37.77 25.82 34.69
CA ASN A 316 38.13 25.01 35.85
C ASN A 316 37.39 23.67 35.77
#